data_AF-E4U508-F1
#
_entry.id   AF-E4U508-F1
#
_cell.length_a   1.000
_cell.length_b   1.000
_cell.length_c   1.000
_cell.angle_alpha   90.00
_cell.angle_beta   90.00
_cell.angle_gamma   90.00
#
_symmetry.space_group_name_H-M   'P 1'
#
loop_
_entity.id
_entity.type
_entity.pdbx_description
1 polymer ?
#
loop_
_entity_poly.entity_id
_entity_poly.type
_entity_poly.pdbx_seq_one_letter_code
_entity_poly.pdbx_strand_id
1 'polypeptide(L)'
;MVRHSRRTLLLAAWYGLYQAVHVPVNVRGLILLRGRGALDFPAPPPPGGWDSQALAFFTGMAALDLVNALLSLVFVWGLFTGRRWALPLGLVTLTVSVYAALVFDYATYAAGAWQPPALGAYLFINVAFVPALWLYGQLLNRVLRSGF
;
A
#
# COMPACT_ATOMS: atom_id res chain seq x y z
N MET A 1 -16.60 -19.01 -15.51
CA MET A 1 -15.41 -18.71 -14.68
C MET A 1 -14.47 -17.84 -15.49
N VAL A 2 -14.13 -16.64 -15.02
CA VAL A 2 -13.26 -15.72 -15.78
C VAL A 2 -11.83 -16.23 -15.68
N ARG A 3 -11.20 -16.60 -16.80
CA ARG A 3 -9.77 -16.95 -16.81
C ARG A 3 -8.92 -15.67 -16.73
N HIS A 4 -7.98 -15.65 -15.80
CA HIS A 4 -6.98 -14.60 -15.66
C HIS A 4 -5.66 -15.06 -16.26
N SER A 5 -4.88 -14.13 -16.82
CA SER A 5 -3.55 -14.45 -17.32
C SER A 5 -2.62 -14.83 -16.17
N ARG A 6 -1.63 -15.70 -16.42
CA ARG A 6 -0.61 -16.06 -15.42
C ARG A 6 0.10 -14.81 -14.87
N ARG A 7 0.36 -13.83 -15.73
CA ARG A 7 0.98 -12.54 -15.33
C ARG A 7 0.12 -11.78 -14.32
N THR A 8 -1.18 -11.66 -14.58
CA THR A 8 -2.11 -10.99 -13.66
C THR A 8 -2.15 -11.69 -12.31
N LEU A 9 -2.18 -13.03 -12.30
CA LEU A 9 -2.17 -13.81 -11.06
C LEU A 9 -0.85 -13.65 -10.27
N LEU A 10 0.30 -13.62 -10.95
CA LEU A 10 1.60 -13.38 -10.31
C LEU A 10 1.68 -11.97 -9.71
N LEU A 11 1.23 -10.95 -10.43
CA LEU A 11 1.19 -9.57 -9.93
C LEU A 11 0.19 -9.42 -8.77
N ALA A 12 -0.96 -10.09 -8.83
CA ALA A 12 -1.92 -10.11 -7.72
C ALA A 12 -1.35 -10.84 -6.49
N ALA A 13 -0.61 -11.94 -6.67
CA ALA A 13 0.08 -12.62 -5.59
C ALA A 13 1.15 -11.71 -4.95
N TRP A 14 1.95 -11.00 -5.77
CA TRP A 14 2.90 -10.00 -5.28
C TRP A 14 2.21 -8.91 -4.47
N TYR A 15 1.13 -8.34 -5.01
CA TYR A 15 0.35 -7.33 -4.30
C TYR A 15 -0.25 -7.86 -2.99
N GLY A 16 -0.75 -9.10 -2.99
CA GLY A 16 -1.23 -9.77 -1.78
C GLY A 16 -0.13 -9.95 -0.74
N LEU A 17 1.08 -10.33 -1.15
CA LEU A 17 2.23 -10.43 -0.26
C LEU A 17 2.62 -9.05 0.30
N TYR A 18 2.69 -8.04 -0.56
CA TYR A 18 2.97 -6.66 -0.18
C TYR A 18 1.98 -6.17 0.88
N GLN A 19 0.68 -6.40 0.66
CA GLN A 19 -0.39 -6.02 1.59
C GLN A 19 -0.42 -6.88 2.87
N ALA A 20 -0.07 -8.17 2.78
CA ALA A 20 0.08 -9.03 3.95
C ALA A 20 1.19 -8.53 4.89
N VAL A 21 2.26 -7.93 4.34
CA VAL A 21 3.31 -7.27 5.14
C VAL A 21 2.79 -5.98 5.80
N HIS A 22 1.92 -5.21 5.13
CA HIS A 22 1.36 -3.97 5.71
C HIS A 22 0.54 -4.22 6.97
N VAL A 23 -0.13 -5.36 7.10
CA VAL A 23 -0.92 -5.71 8.29
C VAL A 23 -0.08 -5.68 9.59
N PRO A 24 0.95 -6.52 9.78
CA PRO A 24 1.78 -6.46 10.99
C PRO A 24 2.56 -5.15 11.10
N VAL A 25 2.91 -4.53 9.97
CA VAL A 25 3.60 -3.23 9.94
C VAL A 25 2.77 -2.12 10.58
N ASN A 26 1.53 -1.97 10.14
CA ASN A 26 0.60 -0.95 10.65
C ASN A 26 0.20 -1.24 12.09
N VAL A 27 -0.03 -2.52 12.43
CA VAL A 27 -0.31 -2.92 13.82
C VAL A 27 0.87 -2.56 14.74
N ARG A 28 2.10 -2.86 14.33
CA ARG A 28 3.31 -2.49 15.09
C ARG A 28 3.44 -0.97 15.24
N GLY A 29 3.23 -0.22 14.14
CA GLY A 29 3.28 1.25 14.18
C GLY A 29 2.28 1.84 15.18
N LEU A 30 1.05 1.33 15.19
CA LEU A 30 0.02 1.74 16.16
C LEU A 30 0.40 1.42 17.61
N ILE A 31 1.02 0.25 17.86
CA ILE A 31 1.50 -0.12 19.20
C ILE A 31 2.61 0.81 19.67
N LEU A 32 3.59 1.09 18.80
CA LEU A 32 4.74 1.95 19.15
C LEU A 32 4.32 3.39 19.40
N LEU A 33 3.41 3.92 18.58
CA LEU A 33 2.87 5.25 18.80
C LEU A 33 2.19 5.37 20.17
N ARG A 34 1.38 4.38 20.56
CA ARG A 34 0.70 4.35 21.86
C ARG A 34 1.67 4.22 23.03
N GLY A 35 2.77 3.49 22.87
CA GLY A 35 3.71 3.21 23.96
C GLY A 35 4.84 4.23 24.11
N ARG A 36 5.30 4.84 23.02
CA ARG A 36 6.54 5.64 22.98
C ARG A 36 6.37 7.02 22.35
N GLY A 37 5.22 7.30 21.73
CA GLY A 37 4.97 8.58 21.04
C GLY A 37 5.82 8.78 19.78
N ALA A 38 6.43 7.73 19.23
CA ALA A 38 7.31 7.80 18.06
C ALA A 38 6.86 6.82 16.97
N LEU A 39 7.00 7.25 15.71
CA LEU A 39 6.77 6.48 14.49
C LEU A 39 8.11 6.36 13.74
N ASP A 40 8.76 5.23 13.91
CA ASP A 40 10.03 4.85 13.28
C ASP A 40 9.83 3.89 12.08
N PHE A 41 8.59 3.71 11.64
CA PHE A 41 8.20 2.67 10.70
C PHE A 41 6.93 3.01 9.91
N PRO A 42 6.78 2.63 8.61
CA PRO A 42 7.63 1.74 7.81
C PRO A 42 8.96 2.36 7.35
N ALA A 43 9.14 3.67 7.48
CA ALA A 43 10.39 4.37 7.21
C ALA A 43 10.80 5.27 8.39
N PRO A 44 12.11 5.52 8.57
CA PRO A 44 12.60 6.37 9.65
C PRO A 44 12.11 7.82 9.53
N PRO A 45 11.91 8.55 10.64
CA PRO A 45 11.61 9.98 10.61
C PRO A 45 12.77 10.80 10.04
N PRO A 46 12.53 12.08 9.69
CA PRO A 46 13.62 13.03 9.45
C PRO A 46 14.48 13.23 10.71
N PRO A 47 15.68 13.84 10.62
CA PRO A 47 16.60 13.99 11.76
C PRO A 47 16.01 14.69 13.01
N GLY A 48 15.01 15.54 12.85
CA GLY A 48 14.30 16.22 13.95
C GLY A 48 13.10 15.45 14.51
N GLY A 49 12.78 14.26 13.99
CA GLY A 49 11.55 13.54 14.31
C GLY A 49 10.33 14.03 13.51
N TRP A 50 9.20 13.34 13.67
CA TRP A 50 7.92 13.81 13.14
C TRP A 50 7.32 14.87 14.07
N ASP A 51 6.83 15.96 13.49
CA ASP A 51 5.98 16.88 14.25
C ASP A 51 4.62 16.24 14.61
N SER A 52 3.86 16.87 15.50
CA SER A 52 2.59 16.34 15.99
C SER A 52 1.52 16.21 14.90
N GLN A 53 1.54 17.10 13.89
CA GLN A 53 0.60 17.05 12.78
C GLN A 53 0.91 15.87 11.86
N ALA A 54 2.18 15.65 11.52
CA ALA A 54 2.66 14.52 10.75
C ALA A 54 2.36 13.20 11.45
N LEU A 55 2.60 13.11 12.77
CA LEU A 55 2.24 11.93 13.56
C LEU A 55 0.75 11.61 13.47
N ALA A 56 -0.13 12.59 13.69
CA ALA A 56 -1.57 12.39 13.58
C ALA A 56 -1.99 11.94 12.17
N PHE A 57 -1.40 12.58 11.14
CA PHE A 57 -1.64 12.25 9.74
C PHE A 57 -1.24 10.80 9.41
N PHE A 58 0.00 10.40 9.71
CA PHE A 58 0.49 9.04 9.43
C PHE A 58 -0.25 7.98 10.24
N THR A 59 -0.73 8.32 11.44
CA THR A 59 -1.57 7.42 12.23
C THR A 59 -2.91 7.15 11.55
N GLY A 60 -3.58 8.21 11.06
CA GLY A 60 -4.81 8.09 10.29
C GLY A 60 -4.60 7.31 9.01
N MET A 61 -3.51 7.59 8.30
CA MET A 61 -3.12 6.86 7.09
C MET A 61 -2.88 5.37 7.38
N ALA A 62 -2.13 5.02 8.42
CA ALA A 62 -1.85 3.62 8.79
C ALA A 62 -3.13 2.85 9.16
N ALA A 63 -4.10 3.51 9.81
CA ALA A 63 -5.39 2.90 10.13
C ALA A 63 -6.20 2.59 8.85
N LEU A 64 -6.27 3.54 7.91
CA LEU A 64 -6.94 3.33 6.63
C LEU A 64 -6.21 2.31 5.76
N ASP A 65 -4.89 2.33 5.78
CA ASP A 65 -4.06 1.39 5.04
C ASP A 65 -4.22 -0.03 5.58
N LEU A 66 -4.37 -0.22 6.90
CA LEU A 66 -4.71 -1.52 7.48
C LEU A 66 -6.06 -2.06 6.94
N VAL A 67 -7.09 -1.21 6.84
CA VAL A 67 -8.38 -1.60 6.25
C VAL A 67 -8.20 -1.98 4.78
N ASN A 68 -7.47 -1.17 4.02
CA ASN A 68 -7.18 -1.42 2.62
C ASN A 68 -6.36 -2.71 2.41
N ALA A 69 -5.40 -3.01 3.28
CA ALA A 69 -4.60 -4.22 3.23
C ALA A 69 -5.47 -5.46 3.39
N LEU A 70 -6.39 -5.47 4.37
CA LEU A 70 -7.33 -6.57 4.57
C LEU A 70 -8.25 -6.76 3.35
N LEU A 71 -8.80 -5.68 2.80
CA LEU A 71 -9.61 -5.73 1.58
C LEU A 71 -8.80 -6.22 0.38
N SER A 72 -7.52 -5.87 0.30
CA SER A 72 -6.62 -6.32 -0.75
C SER A 72 -6.39 -7.83 -0.69
N LEU A 73 -6.28 -8.40 0.51
CA LEU A 73 -6.18 -9.85 0.69
C LEU A 73 -7.48 -10.56 0.25
N VAL A 74 -8.64 -9.97 0.55
CA VAL A 74 -9.95 -10.45 0.06
C VAL A 74 -10.02 -10.37 -1.46
N PHE A 75 -9.53 -9.29 -2.07
CA PHE A 75 -9.39 -9.16 -3.52
C PHE A 75 -8.55 -10.29 -4.10
N VAL A 76 -7.34 -10.52 -3.57
CA VAL A 76 -6.44 -11.55 -4.08
C VAL A 76 -7.09 -12.92 -3.99
N TRP A 77 -7.67 -13.28 -2.85
CA TRP A 77 -8.44 -14.52 -2.70
C TRP A 77 -9.60 -14.62 -3.71
N GLY A 78 -10.37 -13.55 -3.88
CA GLY A 78 -11.46 -13.47 -4.84
C GLY A 78 -10.99 -13.69 -6.28
N LEU A 79 -9.84 -13.13 -6.64
CA LEU A 79 -9.24 -13.25 -7.97
C LEU A 79 -8.80 -14.69 -8.25
N PHE A 80 -8.13 -15.34 -7.29
CA PHE A 80 -7.70 -16.73 -7.41
C PHE A 80 -8.89 -17.72 -7.44
N THR A 81 -10.00 -17.39 -6.79
CA THR A 81 -11.23 -18.19 -6.80
C THR A 81 -12.20 -17.82 -7.93
N GLY A 82 -11.82 -16.89 -8.82
CA GLY A 82 -12.59 -16.54 -10.02
C GLY A 82 -13.90 -15.78 -9.73
N ARG A 83 -13.96 -15.05 -8.61
CA ARG A 83 -15.14 -14.27 -8.20
C ARG A 83 -15.27 -13.00 -9.03
N ARG A 84 -16.49 -12.72 -9.53
CA ARG A 84 -16.75 -11.56 -10.40
C ARG A 84 -16.52 -10.22 -9.68
N TRP A 85 -16.81 -10.16 -8.39
CA TRP A 85 -16.59 -8.97 -7.55
C TRP A 85 -15.11 -8.65 -7.30
N ALA A 86 -14.18 -9.57 -7.59
CA ALA A 86 -12.76 -9.36 -7.33
C ALA A 86 -12.18 -8.22 -8.18
N LEU A 87 -12.63 -8.07 -9.43
CA LEU A 87 -12.13 -7.00 -10.30
C LEU A 87 -12.45 -5.58 -9.78
N PRO A 88 -13.72 -5.22 -9.49
CA PRO A 88 -14.01 -3.89 -8.95
C PRO A 88 -13.37 -3.68 -7.57
N LEU A 89 -13.34 -4.69 -6.70
CA LEU A 89 -12.66 -4.57 -5.41
C LEU A 89 -11.16 -4.30 -5.59
N GLY A 90 -10.49 -5.04 -6.47
CA GLY A 90 -9.07 -4.86 -6.76
C GLY A 90 -8.77 -3.46 -7.33
N LEU A 91 -9.64 -2.91 -8.17
CA LEU A 91 -9.49 -1.53 -8.65
C LEU A 91 -9.61 -0.52 -7.51
N VAL A 92 -10.57 -0.70 -6.62
CA VAL A 92 -10.73 0.17 -5.44
C VAL A 92 -9.48 0.11 -4.56
N THR A 93 -9.03 -1.10 -4.17
CA THR A 93 -7.89 -1.23 -3.25
C THR A 93 -6.58 -0.76 -3.87
N LEU A 94 -6.35 -1.03 -5.16
CA LEU A 94 -5.17 -0.52 -5.87
C LEU A 94 -5.22 1.00 -6.02
N THR A 95 -6.39 1.60 -6.29
CA THR A 95 -6.53 3.07 -6.34
C THR A 95 -6.19 3.69 -4.99
N VAL A 96 -6.72 3.13 -3.89
CA VAL A 96 -6.39 3.57 -2.52
C VAL A 96 -4.90 3.43 -2.26
N SER A 97 -4.29 2.31 -2.66
CA SER A 97 -2.85 2.07 -2.46
C SER A 97 -1.98 3.07 -3.25
N VAL A 98 -2.33 3.35 -4.50
CA VAL A 98 -1.62 4.33 -5.35
C VAL A 98 -1.72 5.73 -4.75
N TYR A 99 -2.93 6.12 -4.36
CA TYR A 99 -3.15 7.41 -3.70
C TYR A 99 -2.36 7.52 -2.39
N ALA A 100 -2.44 6.50 -1.53
CA ALA A 100 -1.72 6.47 -0.27
C ALA A 100 -0.20 6.57 -0.46
N ALA A 101 0.37 5.84 -1.44
CA ALA A 101 1.78 5.90 -1.77
C ALA A 101 2.21 7.32 -2.18
N LEU A 102 1.49 7.95 -3.12
CA LEU A 102 1.79 9.31 -3.58
C LEU A 102 1.74 10.34 -2.45
N VAL A 103 0.71 10.25 -1.61
CA VAL A 103 0.52 11.18 -0.49
C VAL A 103 1.58 10.95 0.60
N PHE A 104 1.93 9.69 0.87
CA PHE A 104 3.01 9.33 1.79
C PHE A 104 4.36 9.86 1.30
N ASP A 105 4.71 9.64 0.04
CA ASP A 105 5.95 10.11 -0.53
C ASP A 105 6.04 11.64 -0.49
N TYR A 106 4.96 12.33 -0.89
CA TYR A 106 4.91 13.79 -0.82
C TYR A 106 5.11 14.30 0.63
N ALA A 107 4.36 13.76 1.59
CA ALA A 107 4.43 14.20 2.98
C ALA A 107 5.81 13.94 3.60
N THR A 108 6.39 12.76 3.35
CA THR A 108 7.69 12.38 3.90
C THR A 108 8.84 13.12 3.23
N TYR A 109 8.73 13.41 1.93
CA TYR A 109 9.68 14.27 1.23
C TYR A 109 9.63 15.71 1.73
N ALA A 110 8.43 16.28 1.86
CA ALA A 110 8.24 17.65 2.36
C ALA A 110 8.75 17.83 3.79
N ALA A 111 8.68 16.78 4.62
CA ALA A 111 9.23 16.76 5.97
C ALA A 111 10.76 16.55 6.02
N GLY A 112 11.43 16.36 4.87
CA GLY A 112 12.88 16.17 4.80
C GLY A 112 13.36 14.77 5.21
N ALA A 113 12.50 13.76 5.18
CA ALA A 113 12.86 12.40 5.60
C ALA A 113 13.71 11.64 4.56
N TRP A 114 13.72 12.10 3.32
CA TRP A 114 14.44 11.50 2.18
C TRP A 114 15.92 11.90 2.17
N GLN A 115 16.60 11.73 3.30
CA GLN A 115 18.02 12.09 3.47
C GLN A 115 18.81 10.86 3.94
N PRO A 116 20.12 10.78 3.67
CA PRO A 116 20.97 9.76 4.28
C PRO A 116 20.91 9.81 5.82
N PRO A 117 20.85 8.65 6.52
CA PRO A 117 20.92 7.29 6.00
C PRO A 117 19.56 6.68 5.58
N ALA A 118 18.44 7.39 5.77
CA ALA A 118 17.08 6.87 5.56
C ALA A 118 16.66 6.74 4.08
N LEU A 119 17.33 7.43 3.16
CA LEU A 119 17.01 7.44 1.73
C LEU A 119 16.77 6.04 1.13
N GLY A 120 17.60 5.06 1.49
CA GLY A 120 17.47 3.69 0.98
C GLY A 120 16.14 3.01 1.35
N ALA A 121 15.60 3.30 2.54
CA ALA A 121 14.32 2.73 2.97
C ALA A 121 13.15 3.28 2.14
N TYR A 122 13.14 4.58 1.88
CA TYR A 122 12.12 5.23 1.04
C TYR A 122 12.14 4.74 -0.40
N LEU A 123 13.34 4.61 -0.98
CA LEU A 123 13.49 4.06 -2.32
C LEU A 123 13.05 2.59 -2.40
N PHE A 124 13.38 1.79 -1.39
CA PHE A 124 12.97 0.38 -1.33
C PHE A 124 11.45 0.23 -1.34
N ILE A 125 10.73 1.00 -0.52
CA ILE A 125 9.25 0.97 -0.46
C ILE A 125 8.67 1.28 -1.85
N ASN A 126 9.17 2.33 -2.49
CA ASN A 126 8.73 2.76 -3.82
C ASN A 126 8.97 1.70 -4.90
N VAL A 127 10.18 1.12 -4.94
CA VAL A 127 10.54 0.07 -5.91
C VAL A 127 9.69 -1.18 -5.68
N ALA A 128 9.47 -1.59 -4.43
CA ALA A 128 8.64 -2.74 -4.09
C ALA A 128 7.17 -2.56 -4.51
N PHE A 129 6.71 -1.32 -4.65
CA PHE A 129 5.34 -0.99 -5.07
C PHE A 129 5.15 -1.01 -6.60
N VAL A 130 6.21 -0.94 -7.40
CA VAL A 130 6.12 -0.88 -8.89
C VAL A 130 5.27 -2.00 -9.51
N PRO A 131 5.36 -3.28 -9.08
CA PRO A 131 4.51 -4.32 -9.65
C PRO A 131 3.01 -4.10 -9.38
N ALA A 132 2.64 -3.41 -8.29
CA ALA A 132 1.26 -3.05 -8.00
C ALA A 132 0.73 -2.00 -9.00
N LEU A 133 1.56 -1.03 -9.41
CA LEU A 133 1.21 -0.09 -10.48
C LEU A 133 0.95 -0.81 -11.80
N TRP A 134 1.74 -1.84 -12.10
CA TRP A 134 1.52 -2.65 -13.29
C TRP A 134 0.23 -3.47 -13.20
N LEU A 135 -0.07 -4.05 -12.03
CA LEU A 135 -1.35 -4.73 -11.80
C LEU A 135 -2.52 -3.76 -12.01
N TYR A 136 -2.43 -2.56 -11.46
CA TYR A 136 -3.46 -1.53 -11.59
C TYR A 136 -3.75 -1.20 -13.06
N GLY A 137 -2.72 -0.93 -13.86
CA GLY A 137 -2.87 -0.67 -15.29
C GLY A 137 -3.51 -1.85 -16.05
N GLN A 138 -3.17 -3.09 -15.69
CA GLN A 138 -3.80 -4.28 -16.29
C GLN A 138 -5.28 -4.41 -15.96
N LEU A 139 -5.64 -4.22 -14.68
CA LEU A 139 -7.04 -4.32 -14.26
C LEU A 139 -7.88 -3.18 -14.85
N LEU A 140 -7.34 -1.96 -14.86
CA LEU A 140 -8.01 -0.78 -15.41
C LEU A 140 -8.29 -0.95 -16.90
N ASN A 141 -7.27 -1.30 -17.69
CA ASN A 141 -7.43 -1.56 -19.12
C ASN A 141 -8.42 -2.70 -19.39
N ARG A 142 -8.47 -3.72 -18.53
CA ARG A 142 -9.44 -4.81 -18.66
C ARG A 142 -10.87 -4.33 -18.44
N VAL A 143 -11.12 -3.56 -17.39
CA VAL A 143 -12.45 -2.99 -17.12
C VAL A 143 -12.88 -2.08 -18.28
N LEU A 144 -12.04 -1.12 -18.69
CA LEU A 144 -12.31 -0.23 -19.83
C LEU A 144 -12.65 -0.98 -21.13
N ARG A 145 -12.00 -2.13 -21.41
CA ARG A 145 -12.26 -2.93 -22.62
C ARG A 145 -13.45 -3.89 -22.52
N SER A 146 -13.73 -4.38 -21.32
CA SER A 146 -14.76 -5.41 -21.13
C SER A 146 -16.18 -4.86 -21.18
N GLY A 147 -16.35 -3.54 -21.21
CA GLY A 147 -17.66 -2.91 -21.25
C GLY A 147 -18.54 -3.33 -20.08
N PHE A 148 -17.92 -3.74 -18.97
CA PHE A 148 -18.56 -3.59 -17.67
C PHE A 148 -18.82 -2.11 -17.44
#